data_AF-A0AAU9VZS3-F1
#
_entry.id   AF-A0AAU9VZS3-F1
#
_cell.length_a   1.000
_cell.length_b   1.000
_cell.length_c   1.000
_cell.angle_alpha   90.00
_cell.angle_beta   90.00
_cell.angle_gamma   90.00
#
_symmetry.space_group_name_H-M   'P 1'
#
loop_
_entity.id
_entity.type
_entity.pdbx_description
1 polymer ?
#
loop_
_entity_poly.entity_id
_entity_poly.type
_entity_poly.pdbx_seq_one_letter_code
_entity_poly.pdbx_strand_id
1 'polypeptide(L)'
;MGSFADYMGDHIWIPILIALGIAFLLVIIVWILCKRRRWNRYVSQIGIEEDRSLIEKWDEEKRLQKSVERDAVLLNCYYYLKDSKKYSFIDHLPDMGSRVNKQWFLVKDSKQAINAVLTMTPWSSQTVISFTKATKKTLKELFSLLQFPYLFPLMDIDFVFSHNLVMFIHPYRSAGSLKDLIYGSRPQSSWVEKYQARGKALSLTQIRNFGRQVLEALVYLRDKGFPTCGHVHSGNVFVINGTAKLSGFENSMFGWKSRLYPTIKKLIKNRDDDIEVIQFGHLLYEMLAGWELTTAEPRREQLKNFKNTPVVEVINFLFFNESEMYPTLDELLAHSFFKGGDVSGLKKFNPGPIRFSSNVKQLLKLYRNDGEERQRKRKMSSRKSKQDDSKAVKKEKSSSKSKAKRTSVDEKRVPSVQFLATYPPKPPPPPFPSEVPPPPRLKRPSVPVEKAAPRPPSSSGRGALLSQIQKGARLKATKTNDRSAPRV
;
A
#
# COMPACT_ATOMS: atom_id res chain seq x y z
N MET A 1 -69.52 53.67 -13.26
CA MET A 1 -68.13 53.37 -13.68
C MET A 1 -67.53 54.40 -14.65
N GLY A 2 -68.16 55.58 -14.91
CA GLY A 2 -67.60 56.61 -15.81
C GLY A 2 -66.65 57.65 -15.17
N SER A 3 -66.75 57.89 -13.86
CA SER A 3 -66.06 59.04 -13.21
C SER A 3 -64.53 58.94 -13.09
N PHE A 4 -63.95 57.74 -13.11
CA PHE A 4 -62.49 57.58 -13.00
C PHE A 4 -61.79 57.64 -14.35
N ALA A 5 -62.45 57.17 -15.41
CA ALA A 5 -61.88 57.17 -16.76
C ALA A 5 -61.78 58.59 -17.33
N ASP A 6 -62.80 59.43 -17.09
CA ASP A 6 -62.79 60.83 -17.53
C ASP A 6 -61.71 61.66 -16.78
N TYR A 7 -61.56 61.45 -15.47
CA TYR A 7 -60.50 62.10 -14.66
C TYR A 7 -59.08 61.73 -15.12
N MET A 8 -58.88 60.48 -15.57
CA MET A 8 -57.60 60.01 -16.11
C MET A 8 -57.32 60.54 -17.52
N GLY A 9 -58.36 60.91 -18.27
CA GLY A 9 -58.24 61.58 -19.58
C GLY A 9 -57.70 63.01 -19.46
N ASP A 10 -58.21 63.78 -18.50
CA ASP A 10 -57.79 65.17 -18.24
C ASP A 10 -56.43 65.25 -17.51
N HIS A 11 -56.07 64.21 -16.76
CA HIS A 11 -54.83 64.14 -16.00
C HIS A 11 -53.87 63.03 -16.47
N ILE A 12 -53.60 62.98 -17.78
CA ILE A 12 -52.73 61.97 -18.43
C ILE A 12 -51.31 61.87 -17.84
N TRP A 13 -50.86 62.89 -17.12
CA TRP A 13 -49.58 62.98 -16.43
C TRP A 13 -49.51 62.06 -15.20
N ILE A 14 -50.64 61.73 -14.56
CA ILE A 14 -50.73 60.82 -13.42
C ILE A 14 -50.37 59.36 -13.80
N PRO A 15 -50.97 58.71 -14.82
CA PRO A 15 -50.58 57.37 -15.23
C PRO A 15 -49.13 57.30 -15.74
N ILE A 16 -48.62 58.37 -16.37
CA ILE A 16 -47.22 58.46 -16.79
C ILE A 16 -46.28 58.47 -15.58
N LEU A 17 -46.58 59.26 -14.54
CA LEU A 17 -45.82 59.30 -13.29
C LEU A 17 -45.84 57.96 -12.55
N ILE A 18 -46.99 57.29 -12.51
CA ILE A 18 -47.12 55.94 -11.93
C ILE A 18 -46.28 54.93 -12.72
N ALA A 19 -46.33 54.96 -14.06
CA ALA A 19 -45.54 54.09 -14.91
C ALA A 19 -44.03 54.31 -14.74
N LEU A 20 -43.59 55.57 -14.63
CA LEU A 20 -42.20 55.92 -14.34
C LEU A 20 -41.77 55.47 -12.94
N GLY A 21 -42.64 55.61 -11.94
CA GLY A 21 -42.40 55.13 -10.57
C GLY A 21 -42.25 53.60 -10.51
N ILE A 22 -43.10 52.86 -11.22
CA ILE A 22 -43.00 51.40 -11.34
C ILE A 22 -41.72 51.00 -12.08
N ALA A 23 -41.38 51.68 -13.18
CA ALA A 23 -40.15 51.42 -13.92
C ALA A 23 -38.90 51.64 -13.04
N PHE A 24 -38.87 52.72 -12.25
CA PHE A 24 -37.78 53.02 -11.33
C PHE A 24 -37.67 51.96 -10.21
N LEU A 25 -38.80 51.52 -9.64
CA LEU A 25 -38.83 50.43 -8.66
C LEU A 25 -38.30 49.12 -9.25
N LEU A 26 -38.67 48.78 -10.49
CA LEU A 26 -38.15 47.59 -11.18
C LEU A 26 -36.64 47.68 -11.39
N VAL A 27 -36.11 48.86 -11.76
CA VAL A 27 -34.66 49.07 -11.89
C VAL A 27 -33.95 48.89 -10.54
N ILE A 28 -34.50 49.40 -9.45
CA ILE A 28 -33.94 49.21 -8.09
C ILE A 28 -33.96 47.74 -7.71
N ILE A 29 -35.07 47.03 -7.94
CA ILE A 29 -35.18 45.59 -7.64
C ILE A 29 -34.14 44.81 -8.44
N VAL A 30 -34.02 45.07 -9.73
CA VAL A 30 -32.99 44.44 -10.59
C VAL A 30 -31.59 44.76 -10.08
N TRP A 31 -31.31 46.00 -9.68
CA TRP A 31 -30.02 46.39 -9.10
C TRP A 31 -29.71 45.64 -7.80
N ILE A 32 -30.67 45.52 -6.88
CA ILE A 32 -30.53 44.78 -5.63
C ILE A 32 -30.28 43.29 -5.91
N LEU A 33 -31.05 42.69 -6.84
CA LEU A 33 -30.87 41.29 -7.23
C LEU A 33 -29.50 41.06 -7.86
N CYS A 34 -29.05 41.95 -8.76
CA CYS A 34 -27.72 41.89 -9.35
C CYS A 34 -26.61 42.04 -8.30
N LYS A 35 -26.76 42.97 -7.35
CA LYS A 35 -25.80 43.20 -6.26
C LYS A 35 -25.72 41.99 -5.33
N ARG A 36 -26.87 41.41 -4.94
CA ARG A 36 -26.94 40.20 -4.11
C ARG A 36 -26.36 38.99 -4.82
N ARG A 37 -26.62 38.83 -6.12
CA ARG A 37 -26.05 37.76 -6.94
C ARG A 37 -24.54 37.91 -7.12
N ARG A 38 -24.03 39.14 -7.22
CA ARG A 38 -22.57 39.43 -7.24
C ARG A 38 -21.93 39.14 -5.89
N TRP A 39 -22.55 39.53 -4.78
CA TRP A 39 -22.07 39.24 -3.42
C TRP A 39 -22.04 37.74 -3.13
N ASN A 40 -23.11 37.02 -3.46
CA ASN A 40 -23.15 35.56 -3.28
C ASN A 40 -22.08 34.84 -4.11
N ARG A 41 -21.81 35.30 -5.35
CA ARG A 41 -20.70 34.76 -6.15
C ARG A 41 -19.34 35.03 -5.52
N TYR A 42 -19.12 36.23 -5.00
CA TYR A 42 -17.87 36.60 -4.33
C TYR A 42 -17.62 35.77 -3.06
N VAL A 43 -18.62 35.66 -2.17
CA VAL A 43 -18.54 34.85 -0.95
C VAL A 43 -18.34 33.37 -1.29
N SER A 44 -19.04 32.85 -2.30
CA SER A 44 -18.85 31.48 -2.77
C SER A 44 -17.45 31.25 -3.33
N GLN A 45 -16.87 32.23 -4.02
CA GLN A 45 -15.51 32.12 -4.56
C GLN A 45 -14.46 32.13 -3.45
N ILE A 46 -14.60 32.99 -2.43
CA ILE A 46 -13.72 33.00 -1.26
C ILE A 46 -13.76 31.66 -0.53
N GLY A 47 -14.95 31.11 -0.29
CA GLY A 47 -15.08 29.80 0.35
C GLY A 47 -14.37 28.68 -0.42
N ILE A 48 -14.47 28.68 -1.76
CA ILE A 48 -13.76 27.72 -2.61
C ILE A 48 -12.23 27.93 -2.57
N GLU A 49 -11.76 29.17 -2.55
CA GLU A 49 -10.33 29.50 -2.45
C GLU A 49 -9.75 29.12 -1.08
N GLU A 50 -10.49 29.35 0.01
CA GLU A 50 -10.10 28.92 1.36
C GLU A 50 -10.06 27.38 1.46
N ASP A 51 -11.09 26.69 0.99
CA ASP A 51 -11.13 25.22 0.96
C ASP A 51 -9.95 24.66 0.16
N ARG A 52 -9.65 25.24 -1.01
CA ARG A 52 -8.50 24.85 -1.82
C ARG A 52 -7.18 25.10 -1.09
N SER A 53 -7.03 26.24 -0.42
CA SER A 53 -5.84 26.56 0.38
C SER A 53 -5.64 25.57 1.53
N LEU A 54 -6.73 25.16 2.20
CA LEU A 54 -6.68 24.16 3.26
C LEU A 54 -6.28 22.78 2.74
N ILE A 55 -6.81 22.37 1.58
CA ILE A 55 -6.42 21.11 0.92
C ILE A 55 -4.93 21.13 0.56
N GLU A 56 -4.44 22.23 -0.03
CA GLU A 56 -3.03 22.40 -0.39
C GLU A 56 -2.12 22.33 0.85
N LYS A 57 -2.46 23.04 1.94
CA LYS A 57 -1.72 22.97 3.21
C LYS A 57 -1.72 21.57 3.81
N TRP A 58 -2.86 20.89 3.79
CA TRP A 58 -3.00 19.53 4.31
C TRP A 58 -2.16 18.52 3.51
N ASP A 59 -2.10 18.70 2.18
CA ASP A 59 -1.25 17.89 1.31
C ASP A 59 0.24 18.19 1.50
N GLU A 60 0.62 19.45 1.75
CA GLU A 60 1.98 19.83 2.12
C GLU A 60 2.40 19.22 3.46
N GLU A 61 1.55 19.29 4.48
CA GLU A 61 1.81 18.71 5.80
C GLU A 61 1.99 17.19 5.70
N LYS A 62 1.14 16.49 4.95
CA LYS A 62 1.31 15.06 4.65
C LYS A 62 2.63 14.75 3.95
N ARG A 63 3.05 15.58 2.99
CA ARG A 63 4.35 15.42 2.31
C ARG A 63 5.51 15.60 3.28
N LEU A 64 5.44 16.60 4.14
CA LEU A 64 6.46 16.86 5.16
C LEU A 64 6.56 15.69 6.14
N GLN A 65 5.42 15.21 6.66
CA GLN A 65 5.37 14.06 7.54
C GLN A 65 5.97 12.82 6.87
N LYS A 66 5.58 12.54 5.62
CA LYS A 66 6.15 11.43 4.84
C LYS A 66 7.66 11.57 4.66
N SER A 67 8.18 12.79 4.47
CA SER A 67 9.62 13.06 4.37
C SER A 67 10.34 12.75 5.69
N VAL A 68 9.80 13.21 6.83
CA VAL A 68 10.39 12.95 8.15
C VAL A 68 10.41 11.45 8.47
N GLU A 69 9.31 10.74 8.19
CA GLU A 69 9.26 9.29 8.34
C GLU A 69 10.30 8.59 7.44
N ARG A 70 10.44 9.06 6.20
CA ARG A 70 11.41 8.54 5.24
C ARG A 70 12.85 8.73 5.74
N ASP A 71 13.18 9.90 6.27
CA ASP A 71 14.50 10.22 6.83
C ASP A 71 14.83 9.37 8.08
N ALA A 72 13.84 9.17 8.95
CA ALA A 72 13.99 8.32 10.13
C ALA A 72 14.29 6.86 9.75
N VAL A 73 13.62 6.31 8.74
CA VAL A 73 13.88 4.95 8.27
C VAL A 73 15.20 4.85 7.50
N LEU A 74 15.57 5.88 6.75
CA LEU A 74 16.88 5.94 6.09
C LEU A 74 18.02 5.89 7.12
N LEU A 75 17.88 6.58 8.24
CA LEU A 75 18.86 6.53 9.32
C LEU A 75 18.99 5.12 9.93
N ASN A 76 17.88 4.40 10.12
CA ASN A 76 17.90 3.00 10.54
C ASN A 76 18.67 2.10 9.57
N CYS A 77 18.50 2.34 8.27
CA CYS A 77 19.26 1.65 7.23
C CYS A 77 20.76 1.93 7.36
N TYR A 78 21.17 3.19 7.48
CA TYR A 78 22.58 3.55 7.67
C TYR A 78 23.21 2.91 8.90
N TYR A 79 22.51 2.92 10.05
CA TYR A 79 23.02 2.27 11.26
C TYR A 79 23.23 0.77 11.07
N TYR A 80 22.28 0.08 10.43
CA TYR A 80 22.43 -1.34 10.13
C TYR A 80 23.60 -1.62 9.17
N LEU A 81 23.70 -0.85 8.09
CA LEU A 81 24.75 -1.05 7.08
C LEU A 81 26.15 -0.82 7.67
N LYS A 82 26.29 0.19 8.53
CA LYS A 82 27.54 0.47 9.25
C LYS A 82 27.97 -0.69 10.16
N ASP A 83 27.03 -1.32 10.84
CA ASP A 83 27.30 -2.45 11.75
C ASP A 83 27.61 -3.73 10.98
N SER A 84 26.80 -4.06 9.95
CA SER A 84 26.93 -5.32 9.22
C SER A 84 28.19 -5.42 8.35
N LYS A 85 28.68 -4.29 7.80
CA LYS A 85 29.80 -4.20 6.84
C LYS A 85 29.68 -5.10 5.58
N LYS A 86 28.54 -5.76 5.39
CA LYS A 86 28.28 -6.70 4.29
C LYS A 86 27.73 -6.00 3.06
N TYR A 87 26.98 -4.92 3.28
CA TYR A 87 26.29 -4.18 2.24
C TYR A 87 26.65 -2.69 2.34
N SER A 88 26.85 -2.03 1.20
CA SER A 88 26.96 -0.57 1.11
C SER A 88 25.69 0.05 0.53
N PHE A 89 25.32 1.22 1.00
CA PHE A 89 24.16 1.96 0.51
C PHE A 89 24.37 2.41 -0.95
N ILE A 90 23.32 2.35 -1.77
CA ILE A 90 23.27 2.98 -3.10
C ILE A 90 22.15 4.03 -3.14
N ASP A 91 20.91 3.63 -2.85
CA ASP A 91 19.76 4.50 -3.00
C ASP A 91 18.58 4.08 -2.10
N HIS A 92 17.70 5.02 -1.78
CA HIS A 92 16.42 4.76 -1.14
C HIS A 92 15.35 4.70 -2.23
N LEU A 93 14.93 3.48 -2.57
CA LEU A 93 13.97 3.24 -3.65
C LEU A 93 12.59 3.85 -3.29
N PRO A 94 11.75 4.15 -4.29
CA PRO A 94 10.37 4.57 -4.03
C PRO A 94 9.56 3.42 -3.42
N ASP A 95 8.27 3.67 -3.15
CA ASP A 95 7.34 2.64 -2.69
C ASP A 95 7.08 1.62 -3.81
N MET A 96 8.01 0.69 -4.05
CA MET A 96 7.99 -0.22 -5.20
C MET A 96 6.87 -1.27 -5.14
N GLY A 97 6.34 -1.53 -3.94
CA GLY A 97 5.26 -2.47 -3.67
C GLY A 97 4.11 -1.82 -2.90
N SER A 98 2.97 -2.49 -2.84
CA SER A 98 1.74 -1.93 -2.25
C SER A 98 1.72 -1.85 -0.71
N ARG A 99 2.79 -2.24 -0.01
CA ARG A 99 2.80 -2.31 1.45
C ARG A 99 3.29 -0.99 2.04
N VAL A 100 2.37 -0.24 2.65
CA VAL A 100 2.62 1.12 3.18
C VAL A 100 3.74 1.22 4.22
N ASN A 101 3.92 0.19 5.05
CA ASN A 101 4.94 0.18 6.12
C ASN A 101 6.18 -0.64 5.77
N LYS A 102 6.47 -0.78 4.46
CA LYS A 102 7.69 -1.43 3.98
C LYS A 102 8.54 -0.39 3.28
N GLN A 103 9.83 -0.45 3.52
CA GLN A 103 10.80 0.45 2.92
C GLN A 103 11.79 -0.37 2.10
N TRP A 104 12.22 0.17 0.96
CA TRP A 104 13.09 -0.51 0.00
C TRP A 104 14.35 0.31 -0.22
N PHE A 105 15.51 -0.33 -0.08
CA PHE A 105 16.81 0.28 -0.26
C PHE A 105 17.60 -0.51 -1.28
N LEU A 106 18.18 0.19 -2.26
CA LEU A 106 19.17 -0.39 -3.15
C LEU A 106 20.51 -0.39 -2.42
N VAL A 107 21.12 -1.56 -2.31
CA VAL A 107 22.42 -1.75 -1.66
C VAL A 107 23.34 -2.59 -2.54
N LYS A 108 24.64 -2.53 -2.30
CA LYS A 108 25.64 -3.37 -2.98
C LYS A 108 26.24 -4.37 -2.00
N ASP A 109 26.24 -5.65 -2.33
CA ASP A 109 27.01 -6.64 -1.59
C ASP A 109 28.51 -6.33 -1.76
N SER A 110 29.19 -6.03 -0.65
CA SER A 110 30.58 -5.60 -0.68
C SER A 110 31.54 -6.69 -1.12
N LYS A 111 31.17 -7.97 -0.97
CA LYS A 111 32.01 -9.12 -1.35
C LYS A 111 31.72 -9.58 -2.77
N GLN A 112 30.44 -9.70 -3.12
CA GLN A 112 30.02 -10.23 -4.42
C GLN A 112 29.95 -9.15 -5.50
N ALA A 113 29.98 -7.86 -5.10
CA ALA A 113 29.77 -6.71 -5.97
C ALA A 113 28.42 -6.71 -6.73
N ILE A 114 27.41 -7.44 -6.21
CA ILE A 114 26.07 -7.55 -6.77
C ILE A 114 25.12 -6.57 -6.09
N ASN A 115 24.25 -5.92 -6.86
CA ASN A 115 23.20 -5.07 -6.30
C ASN A 115 22.08 -5.93 -5.68
N ALA A 116 21.58 -5.51 -4.53
CA ALA A 116 20.52 -6.15 -3.77
C ALA A 116 19.48 -5.13 -3.33
N VAL A 117 18.27 -5.61 -3.07
CA VAL A 117 17.20 -4.86 -2.41
C VAL A 117 17.14 -5.29 -0.96
N LEU A 118 17.48 -4.36 -0.06
CA LEU A 118 17.22 -4.48 1.35
C LEU A 118 15.83 -3.92 1.62
N THR A 119 14.99 -4.71 2.29
CA THR A 119 13.68 -4.23 2.73
C THR A 119 13.61 -4.17 4.24
N MET A 120 13.03 -3.11 4.79
CA MET A 120 12.75 -2.97 6.22
C MET A 120 11.25 -2.99 6.45
N THR A 121 10.77 -3.76 7.41
CA THR A 121 9.35 -3.82 7.77
C THR A 121 9.21 -3.99 9.30
N PRO A 122 8.28 -3.27 9.96
CA PRO A 122 7.99 -3.47 11.37
C PRO A 122 7.57 -4.90 11.68
N TRP A 123 8.06 -5.43 12.79
CA TRP A 123 7.63 -6.69 13.35
C TRP A 123 6.12 -6.68 13.61
N SER A 124 5.46 -7.81 13.33
CA SER A 124 4.03 -7.96 13.59
C SER A 124 3.78 -8.69 14.90
N SER A 125 2.87 -8.17 15.72
CA SER A 125 2.32 -8.92 16.87
C SER A 125 1.43 -10.09 16.47
N GLN A 126 1.10 -10.25 15.18
CA GLN A 126 0.27 -11.35 14.68
C GLN A 126 1.06 -12.63 14.36
N THR A 127 2.38 -12.58 14.47
CA THR A 127 3.22 -13.78 14.27
C THR A 127 3.30 -14.62 15.54
N VAL A 128 3.56 -15.91 15.37
CA VAL A 128 3.63 -16.91 16.44
C VAL A 128 5.04 -17.06 17.01
N ILE A 129 6.05 -16.59 16.28
CA ILE A 129 7.45 -16.62 16.70
C ILE A 129 7.77 -15.41 17.57
N SER A 130 8.82 -15.52 18.40
CA SER A 130 9.28 -14.44 19.26
C SER A 130 10.34 -13.58 18.58
N PHE A 131 10.40 -12.29 18.92
CA PHE A 131 11.41 -11.37 18.37
C PHE A 131 12.73 -11.45 19.15
N THR A 132 13.50 -12.51 18.91
CA THR A 132 14.74 -12.80 19.66
C THR A 132 15.94 -13.10 18.76
N LYS A 133 17.16 -13.01 19.31
CA LYS A 133 18.39 -13.43 18.62
C LYS A 133 18.36 -14.92 18.23
N ALA A 134 17.75 -15.77 19.05
CA ALA A 134 17.59 -17.20 18.78
C ALA A 134 16.67 -17.46 17.59
N THR A 135 15.50 -16.79 17.56
CA THR A 135 14.59 -16.83 16.40
C THR A 135 15.29 -16.36 15.14
N LYS A 136 16.01 -15.22 15.21
CA LYS A 136 16.79 -14.71 14.08
C LYS A 136 17.77 -15.76 13.53
N LYS A 137 18.58 -16.38 14.40
CA LYS A 137 19.55 -17.40 14.01
C LYS A 137 18.87 -18.61 13.34
N THR A 138 17.75 -19.05 13.91
CA THR A 138 16.96 -20.18 13.39
C THR A 138 16.38 -19.87 12.00
N LEU A 139 15.88 -18.65 11.80
CA LEU A 139 15.38 -18.20 10.50
C LEU A 139 16.49 -18.10 9.46
N LYS A 140 17.65 -17.54 9.82
CA LYS A 140 18.82 -17.50 8.93
C LYS A 140 19.22 -18.90 8.45
N GLU A 141 19.21 -19.88 9.35
CA GLU A 141 19.47 -21.28 9.01
C GLU A 141 18.40 -21.87 8.09
N LEU A 142 17.11 -21.70 8.43
CA LEU A 142 16.00 -22.20 7.62
C LEU A 142 16.08 -21.67 6.19
N PHE A 143 16.21 -20.36 6.01
CA PHE A 143 16.21 -19.75 4.68
C PHE A 143 17.49 -20.05 3.88
N SER A 144 18.65 -20.24 4.53
CA SER A 144 19.87 -20.63 3.80
C SER A 144 19.80 -22.05 3.22
N LEU A 145 19.00 -22.92 3.85
CA LEU A 145 18.73 -24.29 3.40
C LEU A 145 17.63 -24.37 2.33
N LEU A 146 16.78 -23.34 2.19
CA LEU A 146 15.71 -23.31 1.18
C LEU A 146 16.24 -22.89 -0.18
N GLN A 147 16.93 -23.80 -0.85
CA GLN A 147 17.34 -23.64 -2.23
C GLN A 147 16.39 -24.44 -3.13
N PHE A 148 15.77 -23.79 -4.11
CA PHE A 148 14.89 -24.44 -5.08
C PHE A 148 14.86 -23.66 -6.40
N PRO A 149 14.78 -24.31 -7.57
CA PRO A 149 14.88 -23.63 -8.87
C PRO A 149 13.79 -22.57 -9.09
N TYR A 150 12.63 -22.75 -8.47
CA TYR A 150 11.48 -21.86 -8.61
C TYR A 150 11.22 -20.99 -7.38
N LEU A 151 12.17 -20.92 -6.44
CA LEU A 151 12.19 -19.89 -5.41
C LEU A 151 13.14 -18.76 -5.82
N PHE A 152 12.72 -17.53 -5.55
CA PHE A 152 13.57 -16.37 -5.70
C PHE A 152 14.52 -16.31 -4.49
N PRO A 153 15.84 -16.14 -4.68
CA PRO A 153 16.78 -16.23 -3.58
C PRO A 153 16.55 -15.17 -2.51
N LEU A 154 16.44 -15.61 -1.25
CA LEU A 154 16.57 -14.75 -0.08
C LEU A 154 18.04 -14.79 0.38
N MET A 155 18.78 -13.72 0.11
CA MET A 155 20.23 -13.67 0.39
C MET A 155 20.54 -13.57 1.88
N ASP A 156 19.69 -12.86 2.62
CA ASP A 156 19.85 -12.70 4.06
C ASP A 156 18.53 -12.25 4.71
N ILE A 157 18.42 -12.49 6.01
CA ILE A 157 17.35 -12.02 6.87
C ILE A 157 17.94 -11.54 8.19
N ASP A 158 17.60 -10.34 8.66
CA ASP A 158 18.14 -9.84 9.92
C ASP A 158 17.11 -9.04 10.72
N PHE A 159 17.36 -8.85 12.01
CA PHE A 159 16.48 -8.12 12.92
C PHE A 159 17.21 -6.88 13.45
N VAL A 160 16.55 -5.72 13.36
CA VAL A 160 16.98 -4.50 14.03
C VAL A 160 16.22 -4.39 15.34
N PHE A 161 16.82 -4.90 16.42
CA PHE A 161 16.14 -5.03 17.71
C PHE A 161 15.73 -3.69 18.32
N SER A 162 16.55 -2.64 18.17
CA SER A 162 16.29 -1.30 18.71
C SER A 162 15.02 -0.65 18.17
N HIS A 163 14.61 -1.01 16.96
CA HIS A 163 13.46 -0.41 16.27
C HIS A 163 12.37 -1.43 15.91
N ASN A 164 12.49 -2.67 16.41
CA ASN A 164 11.53 -3.74 16.15
C ASN A 164 11.29 -3.99 14.64
N LEU A 165 12.37 -3.98 13.84
CA LEU A 165 12.30 -4.18 12.39
C LEU A 165 12.84 -5.54 11.98
N VAL A 166 12.22 -6.10 10.93
CA VAL A 166 12.71 -7.24 10.17
C VAL A 166 13.25 -6.76 8.84
N MET A 167 14.38 -7.33 8.43
CA MET A 167 15.02 -7.07 7.16
C MET A 167 15.08 -8.32 6.31
N PHE A 168 14.81 -8.15 5.01
CA PHE A 168 15.07 -9.16 3.99
C PHE A 168 15.93 -8.57 2.90
N ILE A 169 16.93 -9.33 2.46
CA ILE A 169 17.82 -8.94 1.38
C ILE A 169 17.63 -9.89 0.21
N HIS A 170 17.23 -9.34 -0.93
CA HIS A 170 17.02 -10.08 -2.17
C HIS A 170 17.94 -9.55 -3.28
N PRO A 171 18.31 -10.34 -4.29
CA PRO A 171 19.03 -9.81 -5.45
C PRO A 171 18.21 -8.72 -6.15
N TYR A 172 18.86 -7.63 -6.57
CA TYR A 172 18.20 -6.59 -7.34
C TYR A 172 17.99 -7.04 -8.78
N ARG A 173 16.78 -6.79 -9.31
CA ARG A 173 16.41 -7.12 -10.68
C ARG A 173 15.91 -5.88 -11.37
N SER A 174 16.67 -5.36 -12.33
CA SER A 174 16.29 -4.17 -13.11
C SER A 174 15.03 -4.38 -13.95
N ALA A 175 14.75 -5.61 -14.37
CA ALA A 175 13.51 -5.99 -15.07
C ALA A 175 12.27 -6.03 -14.16
N GLY A 176 12.45 -5.95 -12.84
CA GLY A 176 11.34 -6.04 -11.88
C GLY A 176 10.74 -7.44 -11.76
N SER A 177 9.52 -7.45 -11.23
CA SER A 177 8.66 -8.62 -11.03
C SER A 177 7.89 -9.00 -12.30
N LEU A 178 7.18 -10.13 -12.28
CA LEU A 178 6.22 -10.53 -13.30
C LEU A 178 5.13 -9.47 -13.48
N LYS A 179 4.75 -8.76 -12.40
CA LYS A 179 3.83 -7.63 -12.48
C LYS A 179 4.40 -6.50 -13.33
N ASP A 180 5.68 -6.16 -13.12
CA ASP A 180 6.35 -5.15 -13.95
C ASP A 180 6.39 -5.58 -15.42
N LEU A 181 6.61 -6.87 -15.68
CA LEU A 181 6.57 -7.44 -17.03
C LEU A 181 5.18 -7.32 -17.68
N ILE A 182 4.10 -7.61 -16.96
CA ILE A 182 2.72 -7.49 -17.46
C ILE A 182 2.40 -6.03 -17.79
N TYR A 183 2.80 -5.08 -16.94
CA TYR A 183 2.45 -3.67 -17.09
C TYR A 183 3.49 -2.85 -17.86
N GLY A 184 4.55 -3.47 -18.40
CA GLY A 184 5.62 -2.76 -19.11
C GLY A 184 6.35 -1.73 -18.23
N SER A 185 6.47 -2.01 -16.94
CA SER A 185 6.94 -1.09 -15.90
C SER A 185 8.32 -1.46 -15.37
N ARG A 186 8.85 -0.64 -14.45
CA ARG A 186 10.16 -0.84 -13.84
C ARG A 186 10.14 -0.66 -12.32
N PRO A 187 11.09 -1.29 -11.60
CA PRO A 187 11.19 -1.19 -10.14
C PRO A 187 11.51 0.22 -9.64
N GLN A 188 12.04 1.13 -10.46
CA GLN A 188 12.38 2.51 -10.07
C GLN A 188 11.18 3.46 -10.01
N SER A 189 9.98 3.02 -10.41
CA SER A 189 8.75 3.81 -10.30
C SER A 189 7.93 3.37 -9.09
N SER A 190 7.19 4.30 -8.50
CA SER A 190 6.33 3.97 -7.37
C SER A 190 5.20 3.04 -7.80
N TRP A 191 4.77 2.16 -6.89
CA TRP A 191 3.67 1.21 -7.11
C TRP A 191 2.38 1.92 -7.52
N VAL A 192 2.13 3.09 -6.93
CA VAL A 192 0.93 3.91 -7.20
C VAL A 192 0.94 4.45 -8.63
N GLU A 193 2.10 4.75 -9.21
CA GLU A 193 2.17 5.27 -10.58
C GLU A 193 2.07 4.17 -11.64
N LYS A 194 2.77 3.04 -11.43
CA LYS A 194 3.07 2.11 -12.53
C LYS A 194 1.97 1.11 -12.88
N TYR A 195 0.94 0.95 -12.05
CA TYR A 195 -0.10 -0.07 -12.24
C TYR A 195 -1.50 0.49 -12.48
N GLN A 196 -1.61 1.76 -12.91
CA GLN A 196 -2.88 2.44 -13.15
C GLN A 196 -3.53 2.08 -14.49
N ALA A 197 -2.73 1.72 -15.49
CA ALA A 197 -3.21 1.35 -16.82
C ALA A 197 -3.29 -0.18 -16.97
N ARG A 198 -4.09 -0.65 -17.95
CA ARG A 198 -4.09 -2.07 -18.34
C ARG A 198 -2.74 -2.44 -18.95
N GLY A 199 -2.18 -3.54 -18.49
CA GLY A 199 -0.98 -4.15 -19.06
C GLY A 199 -1.30 -5.07 -20.24
N LYS A 200 -0.33 -5.91 -20.58
CA LYS A 200 -0.38 -6.86 -21.69
C LYS A 200 -0.54 -8.29 -21.17
N ALA A 201 -1.53 -8.99 -21.71
CA ALA A 201 -1.71 -10.42 -21.51
C ALA A 201 -0.47 -11.22 -21.98
N LEU A 202 -0.14 -12.28 -21.25
CA LEU A 202 0.97 -13.17 -21.59
C LEU A 202 0.53 -14.25 -22.57
N SER A 203 1.51 -14.85 -23.26
CA SER A 203 1.23 -15.96 -24.16
C SER A 203 0.77 -17.22 -23.41
N LEU A 204 0.04 -18.10 -24.08
CA LEU A 204 -0.39 -19.39 -23.53
C LEU A 204 0.78 -20.16 -22.89
N THR A 205 1.92 -20.21 -23.58
CA THR A 205 3.13 -20.89 -23.13
C THR A 205 3.73 -20.23 -21.88
N GLN A 206 3.76 -18.91 -21.82
CA GLN A 206 4.23 -18.18 -20.63
C GLN A 206 3.32 -18.47 -19.42
N ILE A 207 2.01 -18.38 -19.58
CA ILE A 207 1.03 -18.65 -18.51
C ILE A 207 1.18 -20.08 -18.00
N ARG A 208 1.28 -21.05 -18.92
CA ARG A 208 1.47 -22.46 -18.60
C ARG A 208 2.75 -22.69 -17.80
N ASN A 209 3.88 -22.19 -18.30
CA ASN A 209 5.18 -22.43 -17.69
C ASN A 209 5.30 -21.72 -16.34
N PHE A 210 4.94 -20.44 -16.25
CA PHE A 210 5.03 -19.68 -15.01
C PHE A 210 4.07 -20.22 -13.96
N GLY A 211 2.84 -20.58 -14.34
CA GLY A 211 1.88 -21.21 -13.44
C GLY A 211 2.40 -22.55 -12.91
N ARG A 212 2.93 -23.42 -13.77
CA ARG A 212 3.54 -24.70 -13.36
C ARG A 212 4.68 -24.48 -12.37
N GLN A 213 5.61 -23.57 -12.68
CA GLN A 213 6.79 -23.30 -11.85
C GLN A 213 6.42 -22.71 -10.47
N VAL A 214 5.40 -21.85 -10.42
CA VAL A 214 4.87 -21.34 -9.15
C VAL A 214 4.21 -22.47 -8.34
N LEU A 215 3.40 -23.35 -8.95
CA LEU A 215 2.80 -24.50 -8.25
C LEU A 215 3.88 -25.42 -7.64
N GLU A 216 4.93 -25.74 -8.41
CA GLU A 216 6.08 -26.53 -7.92
C GLU A 216 6.76 -25.86 -6.72
N ALA A 217 6.89 -24.53 -6.72
CA ALA A 217 7.46 -23.78 -5.60
C ALA A 217 6.59 -23.86 -4.34
N LEU A 218 5.26 -23.78 -4.49
CA LEU A 218 4.31 -23.88 -3.38
C LEU A 218 4.29 -25.29 -2.78
N VAL A 219 4.24 -26.32 -3.63
CA VAL A 219 4.35 -27.73 -3.21
C VAL A 219 5.66 -27.97 -2.48
N TYR A 220 6.79 -27.50 -3.01
CA TYR A 220 8.08 -27.61 -2.33
C TYR A 220 8.07 -26.98 -0.94
N LEU A 221 7.53 -25.76 -0.78
CA LEU A 221 7.44 -25.09 0.52
C LEU A 221 6.57 -25.91 1.51
N ARG A 222 5.41 -26.38 1.06
CA ARG A 222 4.52 -27.25 1.85
C ARG A 222 5.24 -28.51 2.32
N ASP A 223 5.97 -29.18 1.43
CA ASP A 223 6.72 -30.41 1.73
C ASP A 223 7.87 -30.17 2.73
N LYS A 224 8.40 -28.95 2.78
CA LYS A 224 9.35 -28.51 3.81
C LYS A 224 8.69 -28.07 5.11
N GLY A 225 7.36 -28.10 5.21
CA GLY A 225 6.60 -27.73 6.40
C GLY A 225 6.45 -26.22 6.59
N PHE A 226 6.62 -25.43 5.53
CA PHE A 226 6.38 -23.99 5.58
C PHE A 226 4.88 -23.69 5.79
N PRO A 227 4.52 -22.58 6.48
CA PRO A 227 3.14 -22.14 6.54
C PRO A 227 2.61 -21.79 5.14
N THR A 228 1.31 -21.98 4.93
CA THR A 228 0.58 -21.63 3.71
C THR A 228 0.97 -20.25 3.20
N CYS A 229 1.34 -20.15 1.92
CA CYS A 229 1.80 -18.90 1.33
C CYS A 229 0.63 -17.96 1.06
N GLY A 230 0.42 -17.00 1.96
CA GLY A 230 -0.63 -15.98 1.83
C GLY A 230 -0.24 -14.77 0.99
N HIS A 231 0.79 -14.87 0.13
CA HIS A 231 1.37 -13.77 -0.64
C HIS A 231 1.68 -14.13 -2.10
N VAL A 232 0.91 -15.05 -2.70
CA VAL A 232 1.06 -15.44 -4.10
C VAL A 232 0.43 -14.36 -5.00
N HIS A 233 1.25 -13.62 -5.73
CA HIS A 233 0.77 -12.64 -6.73
C HIS A 233 1.91 -12.26 -7.67
N SER A 234 1.59 -11.64 -8.81
CA SER A 234 2.56 -11.28 -9.86
C SER A 234 3.70 -10.40 -9.34
N GLY A 235 3.43 -9.52 -8.38
CA GLY A 235 4.45 -8.66 -7.74
C GLY A 235 5.47 -9.41 -6.87
N ASN A 236 5.23 -10.69 -6.58
CA ASN A 236 6.11 -11.59 -5.83
C ASN A 236 6.61 -12.75 -6.70
N VAL A 237 6.55 -12.62 -8.02
CA VAL A 237 7.13 -13.59 -8.95
C VAL A 237 8.17 -12.86 -9.78
N PHE A 238 9.36 -13.42 -9.93
CA PHE A 238 10.42 -12.88 -10.78
C PHE A 238 10.63 -13.81 -11.97
N VAL A 239 10.75 -13.25 -13.17
CA VAL A 239 11.10 -14.02 -14.38
C VAL A 239 12.60 -13.86 -14.64
N ILE A 240 13.33 -14.96 -14.54
CA ILE A 240 14.79 -15.01 -14.73
C ILE A 240 15.08 -16.04 -15.81
N ASN A 241 15.60 -15.59 -16.95
CA ASN A 241 15.95 -16.46 -18.08
C ASN A 241 14.78 -17.38 -18.49
N GLY A 242 13.57 -16.82 -18.57
CA GLY A 242 12.36 -17.58 -18.91
C GLY A 242 11.78 -18.46 -17.79
N THR A 243 12.36 -18.43 -16.58
CA THR A 243 11.88 -19.20 -15.43
C THR A 243 11.23 -18.27 -14.39
N ALA A 244 10.01 -18.57 -13.98
CA ALA A 244 9.33 -17.93 -12.86
C ALA A 244 9.89 -18.43 -11.52
N LYS A 245 10.14 -17.48 -10.62
CA LYS A 245 10.66 -17.71 -9.28
C LYS A 245 9.82 -16.96 -8.26
N LEU A 246 9.23 -17.70 -7.32
CA LEU A 246 8.38 -17.16 -6.26
C LEU A 246 9.24 -16.53 -5.15
N SER A 247 8.94 -15.28 -4.82
CA SER A 247 9.42 -14.55 -3.63
C SER A 247 8.27 -14.32 -2.65
N GLY A 248 8.52 -13.63 -1.54
CA GLY A 248 7.46 -13.19 -0.64
C GLY A 248 6.88 -14.29 0.24
N PHE A 249 7.33 -15.54 0.09
CA PHE A 249 6.95 -16.68 0.92
C PHE A 249 7.42 -16.50 2.37
N GLU A 250 8.49 -15.74 2.58
CA GLU A 250 8.98 -15.36 3.91
C GLU A 250 7.94 -14.56 4.71
N ASN A 251 7.11 -13.75 4.04
CA ASN A 251 6.09 -12.94 4.70
C ASN A 251 5.05 -13.78 5.47
N SER A 252 4.83 -15.03 5.04
CA SER A 252 3.91 -15.97 5.70
C SER A 252 4.34 -16.31 7.12
N MET A 253 5.62 -16.14 7.44
CA MET A 253 6.18 -16.36 8.77
C MET A 253 6.08 -15.13 9.69
N PHE A 254 5.76 -13.94 9.18
CA PHE A 254 5.77 -12.71 9.99
C PHE A 254 4.37 -12.16 10.28
N GLY A 255 3.33 -12.98 10.13
CA GLY A 255 1.95 -12.59 10.46
C GLY A 255 1.36 -11.52 9.53
N TRP A 256 2.09 -11.12 8.48
CA TRP A 256 1.60 -10.14 7.52
C TRP A 256 0.60 -10.77 6.55
N LYS A 257 -0.37 -9.97 6.13
CA LYS A 257 -1.34 -10.33 5.09
C LYS A 257 -1.03 -9.60 3.78
N SER A 258 -1.42 -10.19 2.65
CA SER A 258 -1.34 -9.56 1.34
C SER A 258 -2.44 -8.52 1.16
N ARG A 259 -2.31 -7.64 0.16
CA ARG A 259 -3.34 -6.66 -0.18
C ARG A 259 -4.68 -7.31 -0.59
N LEU A 260 -4.63 -8.51 -1.16
CA LEU A 260 -5.82 -9.26 -1.57
C LEU A 260 -6.54 -9.93 -0.40
N TYR A 261 -5.89 -10.08 0.76
CA TYR A 261 -6.44 -10.80 1.90
C TYR A 261 -7.83 -10.31 2.33
N PRO A 262 -8.11 -8.99 2.50
CA PRO A 262 -9.44 -8.53 2.91
C PRO A 262 -10.54 -8.86 1.88
N THR A 263 -10.20 -8.86 0.59
CA THR A 263 -11.11 -9.21 -0.50
C THR A 263 -11.43 -10.69 -0.47
N ILE A 264 -10.40 -11.54 -0.38
CA ILE A 264 -10.53 -13.00 -0.38
C ILE A 264 -11.19 -13.49 0.93
N LYS A 265 -10.89 -12.86 2.07
CA LYS A 265 -11.37 -13.32 3.38
C LYS A 265 -12.89 -13.37 3.48
N LYS A 266 -13.59 -12.48 2.77
CA LYS A 266 -15.06 -12.47 2.70
C LYS A 266 -15.64 -13.73 2.06
N LEU A 267 -14.92 -14.29 1.09
CA LEU A 267 -15.31 -15.46 0.32
C LEU A 267 -15.05 -16.76 1.09
N ILE A 268 -13.81 -16.94 1.56
CA ILE A 268 -13.38 -18.20 2.18
C ILE A 268 -13.93 -18.44 3.59
N LYS A 269 -14.49 -17.40 4.23
CA LYS A 269 -14.98 -17.45 5.63
C LYS A 269 -13.93 -18.07 6.58
N ASN A 270 -14.05 -19.37 6.84
CA ASN A 270 -13.20 -20.13 7.77
C ASN A 270 -12.14 -21.03 7.09
N ARG A 271 -12.14 -21.13 5.75
CA ARG A 271 -11.23 -21.97 4.97
C ARG A 271 -9.94 -21.19 4.62
N ASP A 272 -9.16 -20.85 5.65
CA ASP A 272 -7.92 -20.07 5.45
C ASP A 272 -6.89 -20.80 4.57
N ASP A 273 -6.96 -22.12 4.51
CA ASP A 273 -6.04 -22.96 3.72
C ASP A 273 -6.24 -22.74 2.20
N ASP A 274 -7.43 -22.30 1.78
CA ASP A 274 -7.77 -22.04 0.38
C ASP A 274 -7.15 -20.74 -0.16
N ILE A 275 -6.58 -19.90 0.72
CA ILE A 275 -6.06 -18.58 0.32
C ILE A 275 -4.97 -18.67 -0.75
N GLU A 276 -4.08 -19.65 -0.64
CA GLU A 276 -2.94 -19.84 -1.53
C GLU A 276 -3.41 -20.22 -2.94
N VAL A 277 -4.43 -21.08 -3.01
CA VAL A 277 -5.08 -21.51 -4.26
C VAL A 277 -5.83 -20.35 -4.92
N ILE A 278 -6.59 -19.58 -4.15
CA ILE A 278 -7.32 -18.42 -4.69
C ILE A 278 -6.35 -17.36 -5.20
N GLN A 279 -5.30 -17.09 -4.45
CA GLN A 279 -4.24 -16.16 -4.86
C GLN A 279 -3.51 -16.64 -6.12
N PHE A 280 -3.29 -17.95 -6.26
CA PHE A 280 -2.79 -18.53 -7.52
C PHE A 280 -3.78 -18.29 -8.68
N GLY A 281 -5.09 -18.43 -8.44
CA GLY A 281 -6.12 -18.07 -9.43
C GLY A 281 -6.09 -16.60 -9.84
N HIS A 282 -5.88 -15.68 -8.89
CA HIS A 282 -5.69 -14.25 -9.17
C HIS A 282 -4.43 -13.99 -10.00
N LEU A 283 -3.34 -14.70 -9.73
CA LEU A 283 -2.11 -14.65 -10.51
C LEU A 283 -2.34 -15.11 -11.96
N LEU A 284 -3.04 -16.24 -12.17
CA LEU A 284 -3.40 -16.72 -13.50
C LEU A 284 -4.26 -15.72 -14.26
N TYR A 285 -5.27 -15.15 -13.58
CA TYR A 285 -6.13 -14.13 -14.16
C TYR A 285 -5.33 -12.91 -14.60
N GLU A 286 -4.41 -12.42 -13.78
CA GLU A 286 -3.62 -11.24 -14.13
C GLU A 286 -2.70 -11.50 -15.34
N MET A 287 -2.10 -12.70 -15.43
CA MET A 287 -1.33 -13.09 -16.61
C MET A 287 -2.21 -13.24 -17.87
N LEU A 288 -3.46 -13.72 -17.71
CA LEU A 288 -4.43 -13.87 -18.80
C LEU A 288 -4.97 -12.52 -19.30
N ALA A 289 -5.35 -11.65 -18.37
CA ALA A 289 -6.06 -10.41 -18.66
C ALA A 289 -5.10 -9.25 -18.95
N GLY A 290 -3.94 -9.22 -18.29
CA GLY A 290 -3.06 -8.06 -18.27
C GLY A 290 -3.44 -7.02 -17.21
N TRP A 291 -4.39 -7.32 -16.32
CA TRP A 291 -4.74 -6.47 -15.18
C TRP A 291 -5.20 -7.31 -13.98
N GLU A 292 -5.08 -6.75 -12.78
CA GLU A 292 -5.47 -7.43 -11.54
C GLU A 292 -6.98 -7.65 -11.44
N LEU A 293 -7.34 -8.79 -10.86
CA LEU A 293 -8.70 -9.02 -10.37
C LEU A 293 -8.93 -8.21 -9.08
N THR A 294 -9.96 -7.37 -9.06
CA THR A 294 -10.28 -6.51 -7.90
C THR A 294 -11.34 -7.11 -6.98
N THR A 295 -12.03 -8.15 -7.43
CA THR A 295 -13.04 -8.92 -6.69
C THR A 295 -12.45 -10.22 -6.16
N ALA A 296 -13.15 -10.91 -5.26
CA ALA A 296 -12.64 -12.16 -4.69
C ALA A 296 -12.56 -13.28 -5.74
N GLU A 297 -13.51 -13.28 -6.68
CA GLU A 297 -13.62 -14.21 -7.80
C GLU A 297 -13.90 -13.42 -9.10
N PRO A 298 -13.51 -13.94 -10.28
CA PRO A 298 -13.85 -13.32 -11.56
C PRO A 298 -15.36 -13.38 -11.84
N ARG A 299 -15.84 -12.61 -12.81
CA ARG A 299 -17.21 -12.76 -13.33
C ARG A 299 -17.22 -13.75 -14.49
N ARG A 300 -18.16 -14.69 -14.53
CA ARG A 300 -18.24 -15.71 -15.60
C ARG A 300 -18.38 -15.07 -16.98
N GLU A 301 -19.17 -14.00 -17.07
CA GLU A 301 -19.41 -13.24 -18.31
C GLU A 301 -18.12 -12.61 -18.82
N GLN A 302 -17.26 -12.15 -17.91
CA GLN A 302 -15.98 -11.57 -18.29
C GLN A 302 -15.05 -12.64 -18.89
N LEU A 303 -15.05 -13.85 -18.34
CA LEU A 303 -14.16 -14.92 -18.80
C LEU A 303 -14.45 -15.33 -20.25
N LYS A 304 -15.71 -15.23 -20.70
CA LYS A 304 -16.12 -15.51 -22.09
C LYS A 304 -15.44 -14.62 -23.14
N ASN A 305 -14.93 -13.46 -22.72
CA ASN A 305 -14.29 -12.50 -23.63
C ASN A 305 -12.81 -12.81 -23.92
N PHE A 306 -12.21 -13.76 -23.20
CA PHE A 306 -10.80 -14.12 -23.41
C PHE A 306 -10.64 -15.24 -24.44
N LYS A 307 -9.76 -15.03 -25.42
CA LYS A 307 -9.47 -16.01 -26.49
C LYS A 307 -8.72 -17.24 -26.02
N ASN A 308 -8.02 -17.15 -24.90
CA ASN A 308 -7.19 -18.23 -24.37
C ASN A 308 -8.05 -19.21 -23.55
N THR A 309 -8.77 -20.08 -24.25
CA THR A 309 -9.72 -21.03 -23.65
C THR A 309 -9.08 -21.99 -22.64
N PRO A 310 -7.86 -22.54 -22.85
CA PRO A 310 -7.27 -23.46 -21.86
C PRO A 310 -6.99 -22.80 -20.50
N VAL A 311 -6.62 -21.51 -20.48
CA VAL A 311 -6.41 -20.78 -19.22
C VAL A 311 -7.74 -20.44 -18.57
N VAL A 312 -8.76 -20.07 -19.36
CA VAL A 312 -10.12 -19.84 -18.86
C VAL A 312 -10.69 -21.11 -18.21
N GLU A 313 -10.46 -22.28 -18.79
CA GLU A 313 -10.86 -23.57 -18.21
C GLU A 313 -10.24 -23.82 -16.84
N VAL A 314 -8.95 -23.52 -16.66
CA VAL A 314 -8.28 -23.63 -15.34
C VAL A 314 -8.89 -22.65 -14.34
N ILE A 315 -9.18 -21.42 -14.75
CA ILE A 315 -9.84 -20.42 -13.87
C ILE A 315 -11.25 -20.89 -13.51
N ASN A 316 -12.00 -21.48 -14.44
CA ASN A 316 -13.31 -22.07 -14.16
C ASN A 316 -13.20 -23.27 -13.22
N PHE A 317 -12.20 -24.14 -13.38
CA PHE A 317 -11.93 -25.24 -12.47
C PHE A 317 -11.62 -24.74 -11.05
N LEU A 318 -10.91 -23.62 -10.91
CA LEU A 318 -10.60 -23.00 -9.62
C LEU A 318 -11.82 -22.39 -8.93
N PHE A 319 -12.62 -21.59 -9.64
CA PHE A 319 -13.65 -20.74 -9.02
C PHE A 319 -15.08 -21.22 -9.22
N PHE A 320 -15.32 -22.11 -10.20
CA PHE A 320 -16.66 -22.45 -10.69
C PHE A 320 -16.84 -23.95 -10.91
N ASN A 321 -16.07 -24.79 -10.21
CA ASN A 321 -16.26 -26.23 -10.27
C ASN A 321 -17.56 -26.66 -9.58
N GLU A 322 -18.06 -27.83 -9.97
CA GLU A 322 -19.30 -28.40 -9.47
C GLU A 322 -19.25 -28.77 -7.98
N SER A 323 -18.05 -29.03 -7.44
CA SER A 323 -17.88 -29.43 -6.04
C SER A 323 -18.04 -28.28 -5.05
N GLU A 324 -18.03 -27.02 -5.52
CA GLU A 324 -18.01 -25.81 -4.68
C GLU A 324 -16.85 -25.78 -3.65
N MET A 325 -15.80 -26.57 -3.92
CA MET A 325 -14.58 -26.65 -3.15
C MET A 325 -13.41 -26.18 -4.02
N TYR A 326 -12.45 -25.46 -3.45
CA TYR A 326 -11.26 -25.09 -4.19
C TYR A 326 -10.37 -26.33 -4.39
N PRO A 327 -9.77 -26.52 -5.57
CA PRO A 327 -8.86 -27.63 -5.80
C PRO A 327 -7.60 -27.47 -4.96
N THR A 328 -7.01 -28.59 -4.58
CA THR A 328 -5.71 -28.64 -3.91
C THR A 328 -4.58 -28.23 -4.87
N LEU A 329 -3.41 -27.89 -4.32
CA LEU A 329 -2.21 -27.65 -5.14
C LEU A 329 -1.83 -28.87 -5.98
N ASP A 330 -2.04 -30.09 -5.47
CA ASP A 330 -1.72 -31.33 -6.19
C ASP A 330 -2.67 -31.56 -7.37
N GLU A 331 -3.97 -31.29 -7.19
CA GLU A 331 -4.96 -31.35 -8.27
C GLU A 331 -4.64 -30.31 -9.36
N LEU A 332 -4.25 -29.09 -8.98
CA LEU A 332 -3.79 -28.07 -9.93
C LEU A 332 -2.51 -28.52 -10.64
N LEU A 333 -1.54 -29.08 -9.93
CA LEU A 333 -0.30 -29.56 -10.53
C LEU A 333 -0.55 -30.73 -11.51
N ALA A 334 -1.54 -31.57 -11.21
CA ALA A 334 -1.97 -32.69 -12.05
C ALA A 334 -2.88 -32.28 -13.22
N HIS A 335 -3.41 -31.05 -13.22
CA HIS A 335 -4.27 -30.54 -14.28
C HIS A 335 -3.55 -30.58 -15.64
N SER A 336 -4.26 -31.01 -16.70
CA SER A 336 -3.71 -31.23 -18.04
C SER A 336 -2.94 -30.02 -18.59
N PHE A 337 -3.48 -28.82 -18.34
CA PHE A 337 -2.84 -27.57 -18.71
C PHE A 337 -1.41 -27.44 -18.16
N PHE A 338 -1.16 -27.77 -16.88
CA PHE A 338 0.13 -27.60 -16.22
C PHE A 338 1.07 -28.80 -16.38
N LYS A 339 0.58 -29.98 -16.78
CA LYS A 339 1.43 -31.15 -17.09
C LYS A 339 2.46 -30.86 -18.19
N GLY A 340 2.11 -30.02 -19.17
CA GLY A 340 3.00 -29.62 -20.26
C GLY A 340 3.85 -28.38 -19.97
N GLY A 341 3.91 -27.91 -18.72
CA GLY A 341 4.72 -26.75 -18.35
C GLY A 341 6.22 -27.07 -18.23
N ASP A 342 7.06 -26.07 -18.45
CA ASP A 342 8.52 -26.22 -18.36
C ASP A 342 9.01 -26.51 -16.93
N VAL A 343 9.48 -27.74 -16.74
CA VAL A 343 10.10 -28.25 -15.50
C VAL A 343 11.62 -28.49 -15.63
N SER A 344 12.27 -27.91 -16.65
CA SER A 344 13.71 -28.09 -16.91
C SER A 344 14.60 -27.73 -15.71
N GLY A 345 14.18 -26.74 -14.91
CA GLY A 345 14.83 -26.37 -13.65
C GLY A 345 14.91 -27.52 -12.65
N LEU A 346 13.86 -28.35 -12.52
CA LEU A 346 13.85 -29.50 -11.62
C LEU A 346 14.78 -30.61 -12.09
N LYS A 347 14.88 -30.85 -13.40
CA LYS A 347 15.76 -31.88 -13.97
C LYS A 347 17.24 -31.60 -13.67
N LYS A 348 17.61 -30.32 -13.58
CA LYS A 348 18.98 -29.86 -13.24
C LYS A 348 19.20 -29.72 -11.73
N PHE A 349 18.14 -29.83 -10.95
CA PHE A 349 18.18 -29.57 -9.52
C PHE A 349 18.47 -30.86 -8.77
N ASN A 350 19.69 -30.95 -8.25
CA ASN A 350 20.12 -32.04 -7.40
C ASN A 350 20.52 -31.47 -6.04
N PRO A 351 19.55 -31.14 -5.16
CA PRO A 351 19.89 -30.68 -3.83
C PRO A 351 20.48 -31.85 -3.05
N GLY A 352 21.57 -31.60 -2.32
CA GLY A 352 21.97 -32.50 -1.25
C GLY A 352 20.84 -32.66 -0.22
N PRO A 353 20.86 -33.71 0.61
CA PRO A 353 19.82 -33.95 1.61
C PRO A 353 19.73 -32.76 2.58
N ILE A 354 18.62 -32.02 2.51
CA ILE A 354 18.35 -30.91 3.43
C ILE A 354 17.96 -31.47 4.79
N ARG A 355 18.79 -31.24 5.81
CA ARG A 355 18.52 -31.64 7.19
C ARG A 355 18.32 -30.40 8.05
N PHE A 356 17.08 -30.15 8.45
CA PHE A 356 16.76 -29.09 9.40
C PHE A 356 17.24 -29.45 10.81
N SER A 357 17.85 -28.47 11.51
CA SER A 357 18.14 -28.62 12.93
C SER A 357 16.88 -28.79 13.78
N SER A 358 17.05 -29.20 15.03
CA SER A 358 15.96 -29.29 16.00
C SER A 358 15.23 -27.95 16.15
N ASN A 359 15.97 -26.83 16.17
CA ASN A 359 15.40 -25.49 16.30
C ASN A 359 14.51 -25.12 15.11
N VAL A 360 14.96 -25.41 13.88
CA VAL A 360 14.16 -25.17 12.67
C VAL A 360 12.90 -26.03 12.67
N LYS A 361 13.01 -27.31 13.02
CA LYS A 361 11.85 -28.22 13.12
C LYS A 361 10.84 -27.75 14.17
N GLN A 362 11.32 -27.29 15.33
CA GLN A 362 10.47 -26.73 16.38
C GLN A 362 9.78 -25.44 15.91
N LEU A 363 10.50 -24.54 15.23
CA LEU A 363 9.96 -23.31 14.68
C LEU A 363 8.82 -23.61 13.67
N LEU A 364 9.04 -24.52 12.72
CA LEU A 364 8.00 -24.91 11.75
C LEU A 364 6.79 -25.58 12.42
N LYS A 365 7.04 -26.38 13.48
CA LYS A 365 5.97 -27.00 14.28
C LYS A 365 5.08 -25.96 14.96
N LEU A 366 5.62 -24.81 15.39
CA LEU A 366 4.81 -23.73 15.97
C LEU A 366 3.76 -23.21 14.98
N TYR A 367 4.12 -23.01 13.71
CA TYR A 367 3.16 -22.56 12.70
C TYR A 367 2.07 -23.59 12.42
N ARG A 368 2.44 -24.88 12.35
CA ARG A 368 1.46 -25.95 12.17
C ARG A 368 0.46 -25.97 13.32
N ASN A 369 0.94 -25.89 14.56
CA ASN A 369 0.10 -25.89 15.75
C ASN A 369 -0.82 -24.66 15.82
N ASP A 370 -0.33 -23.46 15.50
CA ASP A 370 -1.15 -22.25 15.44
C ASP A 370 -2.25 -22.35 14.37
N GLY A 371 -1.94 -22.93 13.20
CA GLY A 371 -2.93 -23.24 12.18
C GLY A 371 -4.05 -24.14 12.72
N GLU A 372 -3.68 -25.26 13.34
CA GLU A 372 -4.63 -26.22 13.95
C GLU A 372 -5.47 -25.58 15.07
N GLU A 373 -4.84 -24.78 15.95
CA GLU A 373 -5.52 -24.11 17.05
C GLU A 373 -6.54 -23.08 16.56
N ARG A 374 -6.17 -22.29 15.54
CA ARG A 374 -7.08 -21.34 14.88
C ARG A 374 -8.26 -22.07 14.26
N GLN A 375 -8.04 -23.21 13.60
CA GLN A 375 -9.13 -24.03 13.08
C GLN A 375 -10.04 -24.58 14.19
N ARG A 376 -9.48 -25.06 15.30
CA ARG A 376 -10.25 -25.57 16.46
C ARG A 376 -11.11 -24.48 17.10
N LYS A 377 -10.53 -23.31 17.41
CA LYS A 377 -11.26 -22.16 18.00
C LYS A 377 -12.45 -21.74 17.13
N ARG A 378 -12.29 -21.76 15.81
CA ARG A 378 -13.36 -21.42 14.85
C ARG A 378 -14.45 -22.48 14.73
N LYS A 379 -14.11 -23.77 14.83
CA LYS A 379 -15.11 -24.85 14.90
C LYS A 379 -15.95 -24.75 16.17
N MET A 380 -15.34 -24.37 17.30
CA MET A 380 -16.08 -24.15 18.55
C MET A 380 -16.98 -22.91 18.49
N SER A 381 -16.52 -21.78 17.93
CA SER A 381 -17.34 -20.58 17.82
C SER A 381 -18.55 -20.76 16.90
N SER A 382 -18.39 -21.49 15.78
CA SER A 382 -19.50 -21.80 14.86
C SER A 382 -20.52 -22.79 15.44
N ARG A 383 -20.09 -23.72 16.31
CA ARG A 383 -21.01 -24.57 17.08
C ARG A 383 -21.79 -23.76 18.12
N LYS A 384 -21.13 -22.83 18.81
CA LYS A 384 -21.77 -21.96 19.81
C LYS A 384 -22.80 -21.03 19.17
N SER A 385 -22.49 -20.40 18.04
CA SER A 385 -23.45 -19.56 17.31
C SER A 385 -24.66 -20.36 16.82
N LYS A 386 -24.47 -21.58 16.30
CA LYS A 386 -25.58 -22.47 15.93
C LYS A 386 -26.43 -22.88 17.12
N GLN A 387 -25.83 -23.10 18.29
CA GLN A 387 -26.56 -23.48 19.51
C GLN A 387 -27.35 -22.32 20.11
N ASP A 388 -26.85 -21.09 19.98
CA ASP A 388 -27.57 -19.87 20.39
C ASP A 388 -28.71 -19.54 19.43
N ASP A 389 -28.54 -19.70 18.10
CA ASP A 389 -29.65 -19.61 17.13
C ASP A 389 -30.72 -20.69 17.39
N SER A 390 -30.29 -21.92 17.71
CA SER A 390 -31.22 -23.01 18.06
C SER A 390 -32.02 -22.74 19.33
N LYS A 391 -31.42 -22.02 20.30
CA LYS A 391 -32.08 -21.58 21.53
C LYS A 391 -32.98 -20.36 21.32
N ALA A 392 -32.62 -19.45 20.40
CA ALA A 392 -33.48 -18.34 20.00
C ALA A 392 -34.75 -18.82 19.28
N VAL A 393 -34.61 -19.77 18.34
CA VAL A 393 -35.75 -20.40 17.64
C VAL A 393 -36.62 -21.25 18.58
N LYS A 394 -36.05 -21.83 19.65
CA LYS A 394 -36.85 -22.50 20.70
C LYS A 394 -37.56 -21.53 21.64
N LYS A 395 -37.06 -20.30 21.81
CA LYS A 395 -37.72 -19.26 22.63
C LYS A 395 -38.87 -18.55 21.90
N GLU A 396 -38.85 -18.48 20.58
CA GLU A 396 -39.96 -17.92 19.79
C GLU A 396 -41.20 -18.82 19.72
N LYS A 397 -41.09 -20.12 20.04
CA LYS A 397 -42.24 -21.04 20.07
C LYS A 397 -43.04 -21.03 21.39
N SER A 398 -42.67 -20.22 22.39
CA SER A 398 -43.34 -20.20 23.70
C SER A 398 -43.84 -18.82 24.17
N SER A 399 -44.01 -17.83 23.29
CA SER A 399 -44.58 -16.54 23.71
C SER A 399 -45.48 -15.90 22.66
N SER A 400 -46.63 -16.52 22.41
CA SER A 400 -47.77 -15.88 21.76
C SER A 400 -48.81 -15.46 22.80
N LYS A 401 -48.58 -14.32 23.47
CA LYS A 401 -49.67 -13.48 24.00
C LYS A 401 -49.19 -12.09 24.43
N SER A 402 -50.06 -11.12 24.12
CA SER A 402 -50.21 -9.75 24.63
C SER A 402 -49.29 -8.61 24.15
N LYS A 403 -49.90 -7.79 23.27
CA LYS A 403 -50.11 -6.33 23.32
C LYS A 403 -48.91 -5.38 23.49
N ALA A 404 -48.65 -4.68 22.39
CA ALA A 404 -48.54 -3.22 22.23
C ALA A 404 -48.05 -2.37 23.43
N LYS A 405 -46.85 -1.81 23.28
CA LYS A 405 -46.58 -0.40 23.65
C LYS A 405 -45.42 0.16 22.83
N ARG A 406 -45.68 1.28 22.16
CA ARG A 406 -44.69 2.11 21.44
C ARG A 406 -43.67 2.67 22.43
N THR A 407 -42.39 2.53 22.13
CA THR A 407 -41.31 3.39 22.64
C THR A 407 -40.26 3.57 21.55
N SER A 408 -39.90 4.83 21.35
CA SER A 408 -38.95 5.40 20.40
C SER A 408 -37.55 4.78 20.47
N VAL A 409 -37.00 4.45 19.30
CA VAL A 409 -35.57 4.08 19.13
C VAL A 409 -34.80 5.36 18.84
N ASP A 410 -33.96 5.72 19.80
CA ASP A 410 -32.93 6.74 19.71
C ASP A 410 -31.76 6.19 18.88
N GLU A 411 -31.33 6.96 17.89
CA GLU A 411 -30.32 6.60 16.91
C GLU A 411 -28.93 6.75 17.54
N LYS A 412 -28.41 5.67 18.17
CA LYS A 412 -27.03 5.67 18.69
C LYS A 412 -26.02 5.64 17.54
N ARG A 413 -25.62 6.85 17.16
CA ARG A 413 -24.43 7.17 16.37
C ARG A 413 -23.20 6.53 17.00
N VAL A 414 -22.51 5.69 16.24
CA VAL A 414 -21.20 5.12 16.61
C VAL A 414 -20.18 6.26 16.69
N PRO A 415 -19.46 6.47 17.80
CA PRO A 415 -18.41 7.47 17.85
C PRO A 415 -17.17 6.98 17.10
N SER A 416 -16.69 7.82 16.19
CA SER A 416 -15.38 7.72 15.57
C SER A 416 -14.28 7.71 16.62
N VAL A 417 -13.49 6.62 16.65
CA VAL A 417 -12.34 6.46 17.53
C VAL A 417 -11.24 7.45 17.11
N GLN A 418 -11.05 8.51 17.88
CA GLN A 418 -9.84 9.34 17.84
C GLN A 418 -8.74 8.63 18.65
N PHE A 419 -7.62 8.35 18.01
CA PHE A 419 -6.42 7.89 18.72
C PHE A 419 -5.72 9.09 19.35
N LEU A 420 -5.85 9.25 20.67
CA LEU A 420 -4.95 10.07 21.48
C LEU A 420 -3.61 9.34 21.60
N ALA A 421 -2.59 9.84 20.90
CA ALA A 421 -1.20 9.45 21.15
C ALA A 421 -0.77 10.01 22.51
N THR A 422 -0.66 9.15 23.51
CA THR A 422 0.04 9.48 24.75
C THR A 422 1.54 9.38 24.49
N TYR A 423 2.19 10.53 24.30
CA TYR A 423 3.64 10.63 24.28
C TYR A 423 4.18 10.60 25.72
N PRO A 424 5.25 9.84 26.03
CA PRO A 424 5.99 10.03 27.28
C PRO A 424 6.68 11.41 27.26
N PRO A 425 6.93 12.03 28.43
CA PRO A 425 7.62 13.32 28.49
C PRO A 425 9.03 13.22 27.90
N LYS A 426 9.44 14.27 27.17
CA LYS A 426 10.76 14.38 26.55
C LYS A 426 11.86 14.32 27.63
N PRO A 427 12.94 13.53 27.44
CA PRO A 427 14.13 13.65 28.26
C PRO A 427 14.82 15.00 28.03
N PRO A 428 15.56 15.55 29.02
CA PRO A 428 16.29 16.80 28.88
C PRO A 428 17.37 16.70 27.79
N PRO A 429 17.71 17.82 27.13
CA PRO A 429 18.71 17.83 26.06
C PRO A 429 20.11 17.47 26.60
N PRO A 430 20.91 16.68 25.86
CA PRO A 430 22.30 16.43 26.20
C PRO A 430 23.15 17.71 26.08
N PRO A 431 24.22 17.87 26.88
CA PRO A 431 25.12 19.01 26.77
C PRO A 431 25.80 19.05 25.40
N PHE A 432 25.94 20.26 24.84
CA PHE A 432 26.54 20.54 23.55
C PHE A 432 27.97 19.96 23.44
N PRO A 433 28.26 19.11 22.44
CA PRO A 433 29.63 18.78 22.09
C PRO A 433 30.29 19.95 21.34
N SER A 434 31.51 20.27 21.74
CA SER A 434 32.42 21.21 21.07
C SER A 434 32.63 20.81 19.60
N GLU A 435 32.80 21.82 18.74
CA GLU A 435 32.96 21.80 17.28
C GLU A 435 33.51 20.49 16.68
N VAL A 436 32.69 19.85 15.84
CA VAL A 436 33.14 18.80 14.92
C VAL A 436 33.70 19.48 13.66
N PRO A 437 34.93 19.15 13.21
CA PRO A 437 35.50 19.76 12.01
C PRO A 437 34.76 19.31 10.74
N PRO A 438 34.73 20.14 9.68
CA PRO A 438 34.03 19.82 8.45
C PRO A 438 34.65 18.61 7.74
N PRO A 439 33.86 17.83 6.98
CA PRO A 439 34.35 16.64 6.29
C PRO A 439 35.40 16.99 5.22
N PRO A 440 36.39 16.11 4.98
CA PRO A 440 37.44 16.35 3.99
C PRO A 440 36.88 16.46 2.56
N ARG A 441 37.29 17.51 1.84
CA ARG A 441 36.95 17.71 0.43
C ARG A 441 37.56 16.60 -0.43
N LEU A 442 36.72 15.91 -1.21
CA LEU A 442 37.15 15.00 -2.26
C LEU A 442 37.98 15.75 -3.32
N LYS A 443 39.23 15.34 -3.53
CA LYS A 443 40.05 15.80 -4.66
C LYS A 443 39.47 15.22 -5.95
N ARG A 444 39.05 16.09 -6.86
CA ARG A 444 38.58 15.73 -8.21
C ARG A 444 39.81 15.43 -9.10
N PRO A 445 39.81 14.39 -9.95
CA PRO A 445 40.91 14.12 -10.88
C PRO A 445 41.05 15.24 -11.92
N SER A 446 42.29 15.61 -12.22
CA SER A 446 42.68 16.56 -13.27
C SER A 446 42.44 15.96 -14.66
N VAL A 447 41.70 16.67 -15.51
CA VAL A 447 41.59 16.39 -16.96
C VAL A 447 42.26 17.56 -17.71
N PRO A 448 43.04 17.32 -18.78
CA PRO A 448 43.78 18.38 -19.47
C PRO A 448 42.90 19.33 -20.28
N VAL A 449 43.45 20.53 -20.46
CA VAL A 449 42.89 21.75 -21.06
C VAL A 449 42.68 21.61 -22.58
N GLU A 450 41.50 21.96 -23.07
CA GLU A 450 41.30 22.40 -24.46
C GLU A 450 40.38 23.63 -24.51
N LYS A 451 40.64 24.50 -25.51
CA LYS A 451 40.46 25.96 -25.54
C LYS A 451 39.01 26.46 -25.46
N ALA A 452 38.84 27.62 -24.81
CA ALA A 452 37.59 28.36 -24.66
C ALA A 452 37.23 29.24 -25.88
N ALA A 453 35.93 29.40 -26.13
CA ALA A 453 35.33 30.50 -26.89
C ALA A 453 34.65 31.51 -25.93
N PRO A 454 34.55 32.82 -26.26
CA PRO A 454 34.30 33.88 -25.28
C PRO A 454 32.82 34.04 -24.87
N ARG A 455 32.59 34.50 -23.63
CA ARG A 455 31.27 34.94 -23.12
C ARG A 455 31.20 36.49 -23.01
N PRO A 456 30.00 37.09 -23.16
CA PRO A 456 29.76 38.54 -23.13
C PRO A 456 29.81 39.16 -21.70
N PRO A 457 29.86 40.50 -21.57
CA PRO A 457 30.29 41.19 -20.35
C PRO A 457 29.26 41.23 -19.21
N SER A 458 29.82 41.37 -18.00
CA SER A 458 29.17 41.33 -16.69
C SER A 458 28.33 42.55 -16.35
N SER A 459 27.08 42.34 -15.90
CA SER A 459 26.26 43.38 -15.28
C SER A 459 26.57 43.53 -13.78
N SER A 460 26.79 44.78 -13.37
CA SER A 460 27.20 45.26 -12.05
C SER A 460 26.07 45.21 -11.00
N GLY A 461 25.64 44.01 -10.59
CA GLY A 461 24.52 43.85 -9.64
C GLY A 461 24.79 42.96 -8.41
N ARG A 462 25.89 42.20 -8.40
CA ARG A 462 26.08 41.12 -7.41
C ARG A 462 26.85 41.54 -6.15
N GLY A 463 27.66 42.60 -6.23
CA GLY A 463 28.44 43.10 -5.10
C GLY A 463 27.62 43.88 -4.06
N ALA A 464 26.58 44.60 -4.50
CA ALA A 464 25.75 45.41 -3.62
C ALA A 464 24.80 44.59 -2.73
N LEU A 465 24.39 43.40 -3.18
CA LEU A 465 23.49 42.52 -2.43
C LEU A 465 24.20 41.81 -1.27
N LEU A 466 25.50 41.51 -1.43
CA LEU A 466 26.28 40.82 -0.40
C LEU A 466 26.74 41.75 0.74
N SER A 467 26.87 43.06 0.49
CA SER A 467 27.21 44.03 1.55
C SER A 467 26.02 44.37 2.45
N GLN A 468 24.78 44.21 1.97
CA GLN A 468 23.56 44.42 2.77
C GLN A 468 23.24 43.23 3.70
N ILE A 469 23.63 42.01 3.33
CA ILE A 469 23.38 40.80 4.16
C ILE A 469 24.32 40.74 5.37
N GLN A 470 25.52 41.33 5.28
CA GLN A 470 26.49 41.38 6.39
C GLN A 470 26.18 42.43 7.47
N LYS A 471 25.33 43.43 7.19
CA LYS A 471 24.87 44.41 8.18
C LYS A 471 23.48 44.03 8.69
N GLY A 472 23.42 43.16 9.70
CA GLY A 472 22.18 42.69 10.31
C GLY A 472 21.22 43.83 10.67
N ALA A 473 20.02 43.82 10.07
CA ALA A 473 18.97 44.79 10.36
C ALA A 473 18.34 44.50 11.73
N ARG A 474 18.57 45.38 12.71
CA ARG A 474 17.79 45.43 13.96
C ARG A 474 16.37 45.91 13.64
N LEU A 475 15.40 44.99 13.63
CA LEU A 475 13.98 45.31 13.52
C LEU A 475 13.47 45.89 14.85
N LYS A 476 12.72 47.00 14.80
CA LYS A 476 12.08 47.62 15.97
C LYS A 476 10.95 46.74 16.50
N ALA A 477 10.79 46.68 17.82
CA ALA A 477 9.74 45.91 18.49
C ALA A 477 8.34 46.41 18.11
N THR A 478 7.48 45.49 17.65
CA THR A 478 6.07 45.75 17.36
C THR A 478 5.26 45.61 18.64
N LYS A 479 4.51 46.65 19.04
CA LYS A 479 3.49 46.56 20.10
C LYS A 479 2.25 45.86 19.53
N THR A 480 1.97 44.66 20.02
CA THR A 480 0.70 43.95 19.80
C THR A 480 -0.32 44.39 20.86
N ASN A 481 -1.50 44.83 20.42
CA ASN A 481 -2.65 45.13 21.31
C ASN A 481 -3.60 43.93 21.27
N ASP A 482 -3.61 43.15 22.35
CA ASP A 482 -4.48 42.00 22.53
C ASP A 482 -5.83 42.44 23.12
N ARG A 483 -6.92 42.13 22.42
CA ARG A 483 -8.31 42.40 22.86
C ARG A 483 -9.12 41.12 23.02
N SER A 484 -8.48 39.99 23.27
CA SER A 484 -9.15 38.72 23.52
C SER A 484 -9.36 38.48 25.02
N ALA A 485 -10.21 39.29 25.65
CA ALA A 485 -10.83 38.93 26.92
C ALA A 485 -12.36 38.94 26.73
N PRO A 486 -13.08 37.86 27.04
CA PRO A 486 -14.54 37.90 27.10
C PRO A 486 -14.95 38.76 28.29
N ARG A 487 -15.91 39.67 28.09
CA ARG A 487 -16.59 40.33 29.22
C ARG A 487 -17.41 39.27 29.95
N VAL A 488 -17.21 39.19 31.26
CA VAL A 488 -18.00 38.38 32.21
C VAL A 488 -19.47 38.82 32.17
#